data_AF-A0A2D7BSH3-F1
#
_entry.id   AF-A0A2D7BSH3-F1
#
_cell.length_a   1.000
_cell.length_b   1.000
_cell.length_c   1.000
_cell.angle_alpha   90.00
_cell.angle_beta   90.00
_cell.angle_gamma   90.00
#
_symmetry.space_group_name_H-M   'P 1'
#
loop_
_entity.id
_entity.type
_entity.pdbx_description
1 polymer ?
#
loop_
_entity_poly.entity_id
_entity_poly.type
_entity_poly.pdbx_seq_one_letter_code
_entity_poly.pdbx_strand_id
1 'polypeptide(L)'
;MIRELVKPEHQLFHHRIDSCSYKLDRQFLSNTLVENMIHYNGIGISANQIGIWERAFAMIRDLEHNEIIVCFNPRIVKSYTEEVEMEEGCLSYPDLFLKVKRPDKIIAKYEDVNKKTHKIKLQGLASRVFQHEYDHMEGIDFTQRKVNK
;
A
#
# COMPACT_ATOMS: atom_id res chain seq x y z
N MET A 1 -14.52 4.26 -11.30
CA MET A 1 -13.86 3.99 -12.58
C MET A 1 -12.79 2.95 -12.37
N ILE A 2 -12.98 1.78 -12.96
CA ILE A 2 -11.96 0.73 -13.01
C ILE A 2 -10.83 1.18 -13.95
N ARG A 3 -9.59 1.01 -13.51
CA ARG A 3 -8.37 1.36 -14.23
C ARG A 3 -7.53 0.10 -14.40
N GLU A 4 -6.81 0.01 -15.51
CA GLU A 4 -5.89 -1.10 -15.74
C GLU A 4 -4.71 -1.05 -14.76
N LEU A 5 -4.27 -2.23 -14.31
CA LEU A 5 -3.06 -2.35 -13.51
C LEU A 5 -1.84 -2.05 -14.36
N VAL A 6 -0.96 -1.20 -13.84
CA VAL A 6 0.30 -0.86 -14.47
C VAL A 6 1.23 -2.08 -14.39
N LYS A 7 1.94 -2.35 -15.50
CA LYS A 7 2.88 -3.46 -15.56
C LYS A 7 4.17 -3.17 -14.76
N PRO A 8 4.81 -4.20 -14.18
CA PRO A 8 6.06 -4.10 -13.42
C PRO A 8 7.19 -3.31 -14.07
N GLU A 9 7.31 -3.34 -15.40
CA GLU A 9 8.41 -2.69 -16.13
C GLU A 9 8.23 -1.17 -16.23
N HIS A 10 7.05 -0.66 -15.87
CA HIS A 10 6.75 0.75 -15.95
C HIS A 10 7.49 1.56 -14.87
N GLN A 11 8.01 2.72 -15.24
CA GLN A 11 8.74 3.63 -14.33
C GLN A 11 8.00 3.97 -13.03
N LEU A 12 6.66 3.92 -13.02
CA LEU A 12 5.85 4.18 -11.83
C LEU A 12 6.15 3.26 -10.63
N PHE A 13 6.73 2.08 -10.85
CA PHE A 13 7.11 1.14 -9.79
C PHE A 13 8.51 1.39 -9.22
N HIS A 14 9.33 2.17 -9.92
CA HIS A 14 10.77 2.31 -9.62
C HIS A 14 11.14 3.73 -9.19
N HIS A 15 10.13 4.56 -8.93
CA HIS A 15 10.30 5.95 -8.51
C HIS A 15 9.53 6.23 -7.23
N ARG A 16 10.22 6.93 -6.31
CA ARG A 16 9.60 7.41 -5.08
C ARG A 16 8.60 8.52 -5.36
N ILE A 17 7.46 8.47 -4.66
CA ILE A 17 6.42 9.50 -4.70
C ILE A 17 6.44 10.24 -3.37
N ASP A 18 6.94 11.48 -3.36
CA ASP A 18 7.22 12.19 -2.10
C ASP A 18 5.98 12.69 -1.38
N SER A 19 4.95 13.12 -2.11
CA SER A 19 3.72 13.65 -1.53
C SER A 19 2.56 13.70 -2.51
N CYS A 20 1.34 13.83 -1.99
CA CYS A 20 0.17 14.12 -2.79
C CYS A 20 0.22 15.54 -3.38
N SER A 21 -0.31 15.69 -4.59
CA SER A 21 -0.46 16.99 -5.26
C SER A 21 -1.31 17.96 -4.44
N TYR A 22 -0.96 19.25 -4.47
CA TYR A 22 -1.64 20.30 -3.69
C TYR A 22 -3.15 20.41 -3.99
N LYS A 23 -3.52 20.28 -5.26
CA LYS A 23 -4.92 20.35 -5.74
C LYS A 23 -5.57 18.98 -5.91
N LEU A 24 -5.02 17.94 -5.30
CA LEU A 24 -5.57 16.58 -5.40
C LEU A 24 -7.02 16.54 -4.90
N ASP A 25 -7.92 16.02 -5.74
CA ASP A 25 -9.23 15.58 -5.31
C ASP A 25 -9.11 14.24 -4.56
N ARG A 26 -9.02 14.34 -3.23
CA ARG A 26 -8.87 13.16 -2.36
C ARG A 26 -10.13 12.31 -2.33
N GLN A 27 -11.32 12.89 -2.49
CA GLN A 27 -12.55 12.11 -2.44
C GLN A 27 -12.65 11.25 -3.69
N PHE A 28 -12.36 11.82 -4.85
CA PHE A 28 -12.27 11.08 -6.11
C PHE A 28 -11.21 9.98 -6.04
N LEU A 29 -9.99 10.30 -5.58
CA LEU A 29 -8.93 9.29 -5.49
C LEU A 29 -9.26 8.20 -4.48
N SER A 30 -9.82 8.55 -3.31
CA SER A 30 -10.25 7.59 -2.30
C SER A 30 -11.26 6.60 -2.88
N ASN A 31 -12.30 7.09 -3.56
CA ASN A 31 -13.32 6.24 -4.17
C ASN A 31 -12.69 5.36 -5.27
N THR A 32 -11.81 5.94 -6.09
CA THR A 32 -11.13 5.21 -7.17
C THR A 32 -10.27 4.08 -6.62
N LEU A 33 -9.47 4.32 -5.57
CA LEU A 33 -8.62 3.30 -4.95
C LEU A 33 -9.46 2.16 -4.38
N VAL A 34 -10.50 2.47 -3.60
CA VAL A 34 -11.36 1.45 -2.98
C VAL A 34 -12.08 0.61 -4.04
N GLU A 35 -12.64 1.25 -5.07
CA GLU A 35 -13.34 0.55 -6.15
C GLU A 35 -12.40 -0.40 -6.91
N ASN A 36 -11.18 0.04 -7.22
CA ASN A 36 -10.20 -0.80 -7.91
C ASN A 36 -9.66 -1.92 -7.01
N MET A 37 -9.42 -1.64 -5.72
CA MET A 37 -9.01 -2.65 -4.74
C MET A 37 -10.01 -3.81 -4.71
N ILE A 38 -11.30 -3.47 -4.60
CA ILE A 38 -12.39 -4.47 -4.57
C ILE A 38 -12.50 -5.18 -5.92
N HIS A 39 -12.44 -4.45 -7.05
CA HIS A 39 -12.54 -5.03 -8.39
C HIS A 39 -11.48 -6.11 -8.66
N TYR A 40 -10.25 -5.89 -8.22
CA TYR A 40 -9.14 -6.82 -8.38
C TYR A 40 -9.03 -7.85 -7.23
N ASN A 41 -10.01 -7.91 -6.33
CA ASN A 41 -10.01 -8.77 -5.14
C ASN A 41 -8.73 -8.61 -4.28
N GLY A 42 -8.19 -7.39 -4.21
CA GLY A 42 -7.03 -7.05 -3.40
C GLY A 42 -7.40 -6.72 -1.96
N ILE A 43 -6.45 -6.91 -1.05
CA ILE A 43 -6.54 -6.41 0.34
C ILE A 43 -5.80 -5.07 0.53
N GLY A 44 -5.11 -4.61 -0.51
CA GLY A 44 -4.41 -3.34 -0.62
C GLY A 44 -4.24 -2.96 -2.10
N ILE A 45 -4.19 -1.66 -2.37
CA ILE A 45 -3.80 -1.12 -3.68
C ILE A 45 -3.25 0.30 -3.56
N SER A 46 -2.13 0.57 -4.22
CA SER A 46 -1.48 1.88 -4.29
C SER A 46 -1.84 2.63 -5.56
N ALA A 47 -1.91 3.95 -5.49
CA ALA A 47 -2.32 4.79 -6.63
C ALA A 47 -1.45 4.57 -7.89
N ASN A 48 -0.16 4.33 -7.71
CA ASN A 48 0.76 4.08 -8.82
C ASN A 48 0.46 2.75 -9.54
N GLN A 49 -0.09 1.75 -8.86
CA GLN A 49 -0.52 0.49 -9.49
C GLN A 49 -1.65 0.69 -10.50
N ILE A 50 -2.42 1.77 -10.38
CA ILE A 50 -3.51 2.12 -11.32
C ILE A 50 -3.16 3.35 -12.18
N GLY A 51 -1.87 3.67 -12.30
CA GLY A 51 -1.38 4.72 -13.19
C GLY A 51 -1.58 6.14 -12.66
N ILE A 52 -1.73 6.30 -11.34
CA ILE A 52 -1.90 7.60 -10.69
C ILE A 52 -0.67 7.90 -9.84
N TRP A 53 0.04 8.99 -10.17
CA TRP A 53 1.27 9.41 -9.48
C TRP A 53 0.95 10.20 -8.21
N GLU A 54 0.30 9.57 -7.23
CA GLU A 54 -0.08 10.20 -5.97
C GLU A 54 0.37 9.34 -4.79
N ARG A 55 0.81 9.98 -3.70
CA ARG A 55 1.28 9.28 -2.49
C ARG A 55 0.09 8.80 -1.66
N ALA A 56 -0.66 7.85 -2.18
CA ALA A 56 -1.83 7.30 -1.52
C ALA A 56 -2.07 5.83 -1.85
N PHE A 57 -2.68 5.11 -0.92
CA PHE A 57 -3.15 3.74 -1.12
C PHE A 57 -4.42 3.46 -0.30
N ALA A 58 -5.18 2.46 -0.71
CA ALA A 58 -6.25 1.86 0.08
C ALA A 58 -5.79 0.51 0.64
N MET A 59 -6.30 0.14 1.81
CA MET A 59 -6.07 -1.18 2.40
C MET A 59 -7.24 -1.62 3.27
N ILE A 60 -7.42 -2.94 3.40
CA ILE A 60 -8.23 -3.52 4.47
C ILE A 60 -7.40 -3.49 5.75
N ARG A 61 -7.85 -2.68 6.72
CA ARG A 61 -7.26 -2.55 8.06
C ARG A 61 -7.64 -3.71 8.96
N ASP A 62 -8.86 -4.19 8.84
CA ASP A 62 -9.41 -5.30 9.61
C ASP A 62 -10.24 -6.19 8.68
N LEU A 63 -9.77 -7.42 8.46
CA LEU A 63 -10.45 -8.39 7.60
C LEU A 63 -11.76 -8.89 8.20
N GLU A 64 -11.86 -9.02 9.53
CA GLU A 64 -13.05 -9.56 10.19
C GLU A 64 -14.24 -8.61 10.03
N HIS A 65 -13.96 -7.31 10.11
CA HIS A 65 -14.97 -6.25 10.00
C HIS A 65 -15.03 -5.60 8.60
N ASN A 66 -14.22 -6.10 7.65
CA ASN A 66 -14.04 -5.53 6.31
C ASN A 66 -13.79 -4.00 6.35
N GLU A 67 -12.98 -3.56 7.32
CA GLU A 67 -12.74 -2.15 7.52
C GLU A 67 -11.67 -1.65 6.55
N ILE A 68 -12.06 -0.80 5.60
CA ILE A 68 -11.17 -0.23 4.60
C ILE A 68 -10.74 1.17 5.04
N ILE A 69 -9.45 1.46 4.93
CA ILE A 69 -8.90 2.81 5.09
C ILE A 69 -8.18 3.25 3.82
N VAL A 70 -8.19 4.56 3.58
CA VAL A 70 -7.38 5.20 2.54
C VAL A 70 -6.36 6.12 3.20
N CYS A 71 -5.10 5.86 2.90
CA CYS A 71 -3.97 6.53 3.51
C CYS A 71 -3.34 7.51 2.50
N PHE A 72 -3.43 8.80 2.78
CA PHE A 72 -2.72 9.84 2.02
C PHE A 72 -1.45 10.25 2.76
N ASN A 73 -0.39 10.56 2.02
CA ASN A 73 0.93 10.91 2.58
C ASN A 73 1.40 10.01 3.74
N PRO A 74 1.27 8.67 3.63
CA PRO A 74 1.65 7.76 4.70
C PRO A 74 3.15 7.82 4.98
N ARG A 75 3.49 7.55 6.24
CA ARG A 75 4.87 7.37 6.74
C ARG A 75 4.90 6.34 7.86
N ILE A 76 5.89 5.46 7.83
CA ILE A 76 6.21 4.59 8.96
C ILE A 76 7.09 5.38 9.92
N VAL A 77 6.62 5.63 11.14
CA VAL A 77 7.35 6.42 12.15
C VAL A 77 8.11 5.55 13.15
N LYS A 78 7.78 4.25 13.22
CA LYS A 78 8.50 3.26 14.00
C LYS A 78 8.27 1.87 13.41
N SER A 79 9.35 1.12 13.23
CA SER A 79 9.30 -0.32 13.00
C SER A 79 9.82 -1.04 14.24
N TYR A 80 9.23 -2.18 14.57
CA TYR A 80 9.72 -3.04 15.65
C TYR A 80 10.73 -4.05 15.07
N THR A 81 11.61 -4.57 15.91
CA THR A 81 12.72 -5.44 15.49
C THR A 81 12.31 -6.88 15.19
N GLU A 82 11.17 -7.32 15.71
CA GLU A 82 10.64 -8.66 15.45
C GLU A 82 10.09 -8.72 14.03
N GLU A 83 10.73 -9.53 13.19
CA GLU A 83 10.31 -9.77 11.81
C GLU A 83 9.64 -11.13 11.68
N VAL A 84 8.60 -11.18 10.85
CA VAL A 84 7.88 -12.41 10.52
C VAL A 84 8.01 -12.65 9.02
N GLU A 85 8.25 -13.90 8.65
CA GLU A 85 8.22 -14.36 7.26
C GLU A 85 6.80 -14.78 6.90
N MET A 86 6.24 -14.18 5.85
CA MET A 86 4.95 -14.59 5.30
C MET A 86 5.02 -14.53 3.77
N GLU A 87 4.12 -15.25 3.12
CA GLU A 87 3.92 -15.17 1.68
C GLU A 87 3.18 -13.88 1.31
N GLU A 88 3.69 -13.18 0.30
CA GLU A 88 3.07 -12.01 -0.33
C GLU A 88 2.84 -12.29 -1.81
N GLY A 89 1.68 -11.85 -2.31
CA GLY A 89 1.44 -11.61 -3.73
C GLY A 89 1.27 -10.11 -3.99
N CYS A 90 1.20 -9.72 -5.25
CA CYS A 90 0.97 -8.33 -5.65
C CYS A 90 0.06 -8.30 -6.88
N LEU A 91 -0.92 -7.40 -6.91
CA LEU A 91 -1.82 -7.25 -8.06
C LEU A 91 -1.06 -6.97 -9.36
N SER A 92 0.07 -6.27 -9.28
CA SER A 92 0.92 -5.95 -10.43
C SER A 92 1.77 -7.14 -10.92
N TYR A 93 1.86 -8.22 -10.14
CA TYR A 93 2.62 -9.43 -10.46
C TYR A 93 1.70 -10.66 -10.37
N PRO A 94 0.85 -10.88 -11.39
CA PRO A 94 -0.07 -12.00 -11.39
C PRO A 94 0.70 -13.32 -11.22
N ASP A 95 0.13 -14.22 -10.42
CA ASP A 95 0.62 -15.58 -10.14
C ASP A 95 1.99 -15.68 -9.44
N LEU A 96 2.61 -14.56 -9.06
CA LEU A 96 3.87 -14.55 -8.31
C LEU A 96 3.62 -14.42 -6.81
N PHE A 97 4.08 -15.42 -6.06
CA PHE A 97 4.04 -15.44 -4.60
C PHE A 97 5.46 -15.62 -4.06
N LEU A 98 5.86 -14.74 -3.14
CA LEU A 98 7.19 -14.75 -2.54
C LEU A 98 7.13 -14.67 -1.02
N LYS A 99 8.07 -15.36 -0.37
CA LYS A 99 8.27 -15.21 1.07
C LYS A 99 9.06 -13.94 1.37
N VAL A 100 8.47 -13.06 2.16
CA VAL A 100 9.02 -11.75 2.52
C VAL A 100 9.07 -11.61 4.04
N LYS A 101 10.22 -11.20 4.57
CA LYS A 101 10.37 -10.81 5.97
C LYS A 101 10.00 -9.34 6.14
N ARG A 102 9.12 -9.06 7.10
CA ARG A 102 8.75 -7.69 7.49
C ARG A 102 8.59 -7.61 9.01
N PRO A 103 8.84 -6.43 9.61
CA PRO A 103 8.40 -6.12 10.96
C PRO A 103 6.95 -6.53 11.20
N ASP A 104 6.70 -7.37 12.22
CA ASP A 104 5.34 -7.78 12.60
C ASP A 104 4.50 -6.57 13.01
N LYS A 105 5.15 -5.56 13.59
CA LYS A 105 4.51 -4.37 14.14
C LYS A 105 5.15 -3.11 13.60
N ILE A 106 4.30 -2.12 13.32
CA ILE A 106 4.72 -0.77 12.98
C ILE A 106 3.85 0.27 13.70
N ILE A 107 4.37 1.49 13.81
CA ILE A 107 3.56 2.69 14.04
C ILE A 107 3.67 3.52 12.77
N ALA A 108 2.52 3.88 12.21
CA ALA A 108 2.43 4.72 11.03
C ALA A 108 1.67 6.01 11.31
N LYS A 109 1.90 7.01 10.47
CA LYS A 109 1.04 8.19 10.34
C LYS A 109 0.57 8.30 8.90
N TYR A 110 -0.65 8.77 8.72
CA TYR A 110 -1.23 9.07 7.41
C TYR A 110 -2.25 10.19 7.57
N GLU A 111 -2.68 10.78 6.46
CA GLU A 111 -3.81 11.69 6.40
C GLU A 111 -5.01 10.98 5.80
N ASP A 112 -6.21 11.24 6.29
CA ASP A 112 -7.43 10.78 5.63
C ASP A 112 -7.84 11.69 4.46
N VAL A 113 -9.00 11.35 3.88
CA VAL A 113 -9.63 12.11 2.78
C VAL A 113 -9.85 13.58 3.12
N ASN A 114 -10.05 13.90 4.41
CA ASN A 114 -10.29 15.25 4.92
C ASN A 114 -9.00 15.95 5.39
N LYS A 115 -7.82 15.41 5.06
CA LYS A 115 -6.50 15.89 5.51
C LYS A 115 -6.28 15.81 7.03
N LYS A 116 -7.12 15.09 7.77
CA LYS A 116 -6.88 14.87 9.20
C LYS A 116 -5.78 13.83 9.37
N THR A 117 -4.76 14.18 10.15
CA THR A 117 -3.66 13.25 10.45
C THR A 117 -4.08 12.22 11.49
N HIS A 118 -3.81 10.96 11.19
CA HIS A 118 -3.97 9.82 12.07
C HIS A 118 -2.60 9.25 12.45
N LYS A 119 -2.50 8.68 13.65
CA LYS A 119 -1.36 7.87 14.10
C LYS A 119 -1.91 6.52 14.51
N ILE A 120 -1.44 5.46 13.86
CA ILE A 120 -1.97 4.11 14.05
C ILE A 120 -0.84 3.14 14.40
N LYS A 121 -1.15 2.19 15.28
CA LYS A 121 -0.30 1.03 15.55
C LYS A 121 -0.91 -0.16 14.81
N LEU A 122 -0.11 -0.82 13.98
CA LEU A 122 -0.53 -1.97 13.20
C LEU A 122 0.30 -3.18 13.60
N GLN A 123 -0.30 -4.36 13.52
CA GLN A 123 0.34 -5.65 13.79
C GLN A 123 -0.16 -6.69 12.78
N GLY A 124 0.62 -7.75 12.55
CA GLY A 124 0.20 -8.91 11.75
C GLY A 124 -0.10 -8.52 10.31
N LEU A 125 -1.22 -9.01 9.78
CA LEU A 125 -1.55 -8.80 8.37
C LEU A 125 -1.73 -7.31 8.02
N ALA A 126 -2.39 -6.51 8.85
CA ALA A 126 -2.56 -5.08 8.59
C ALA A 126 -1.21 -4.34 8.57
N SER A 127 -0.26 -4.73 9.44
CA SER A 127 1.11 -4.21 9.40
C SER A 127 1.79 -4.57 8.08
N ARG A 128 1.61 -5.80 7.61
CA ARG A 128 2.20 -6.28 6.35
C ARG A 128 1.64 -5.56 5.14
N VAL A 129 0.32 -5.47 5.00
CA VAL A 129 -0.34 -4.78 3.89
C VAL A 129 0.10 -3.32 3.85
N PHE A 130 0.09 -2.62 4.99
CA PHE A 130 0.57 -1.23 5.05
C PHE A 130 2.01 -1.10 4.54
N GLN A 131 2.91 -2.01 4.95
CA GLN A 131 4.32 -1.98 4.51
C GLN A 131 4.49 -2.31 3.03
N HIS A 132 3.67 -3.22 2.49
CA HIS A 132 3.66 -3.57 1.07
C HIS A 132 3.22 -2.37 0.22
N GLU A 133 2.07 -1.77 0.54
CA GLU A 133 1.59 -0.58 -0.16
C GLU A 133 2.53 0.61 0.02
N TYR A 134 3.15 0.72 1.21
CA TYR A 134 4.17 1.73 1.45
C TYR A 134 5.37 1.59 0.52
N ASP A 135 5.89 0.37 0.33
CA ASP A 135 7.03 0.10 -0.56
C ASP A 135 6.73 0.55 -2.01
N HIS A 136 5.51 0.36 -2.52
CA HIS A 136 5.12 0.82 -3.85
C HIS A 136 5.35 2.33 -4.05
N MET A 137 5.10 3.16 -3.04
CA MET A 137 5.35 4.60 -3.12
C MET A 137 6.82 4.99 -2.85
N GLU A 138 7.63 4.08 -2.31
CA GLU A 138 9.07 4.25 -2.18
C GLU A 138 9.83 3.79 -3.44
N GLY A 139 9.12 3.30 -4.47
CA GLY A 139 9.73 2.73 -5.67
C GLY A 139 10.34 1.36 -5.41
N ILE A 140 9.87 0.66 -4.39
CA ILE A 140 10.35 -0.67 -3.96
C ILE A 140 9.27 -1.68 -4.30
N ASP A 141 9.70 -2.77 -4.93
CA ASP A 141 8.87 -3.93 -5.19
C ASP A 141 9.16 -5.06 -4.21
N PHE A 142 8.15 -5.86 -3.86
CA PHE A 142 8.29 -6.99 -2.93
C PHE A 142 9.31 -8.04 -3.44
N THR A 143 9.54 -8.12 -4.75
CA THR A 143 10.60 -8.97 -5.33
C THR A 143 12.02 -8.58 -4.86
N GLN A 144 12.23 -7.31 -4.49
CA GLN A 144 13.49 -6.80 -3.93
C GLN A 144 13.62 -7.13 -2.43
N ARG A 145 12.51 -7.49 -1.76
CA ARG A 145 12.44 -7.87 -0.34
C ARG A 145 12.50 -9.38 -0.14
N LYS A 146 12.70 -10.16 -1.20
CA LYS A 146 12.72 -11.64 -1.13
C LYS A 146 13.80 -12.12 -0.16
N VAL A 147 13.46 -13.12 0.65
CA VAL A 147 14.46 -13.81 1.46
C VAL A 147 15.34 -14.64 0.53
N ASN A 148 16.61 -14.27 0.40
CA ASN A 148 17.59 -15.13 -0.25
C ASN A 148 17.85 -16.32 0.68
N LYS A 149 17.64 -17.54 0.18
CA LYS A 149 18.15 -18.76 0.81
C LYS A 149 19.63 -18.90 0.58
#